data_AF-A0A519J7I3-F1
#
_entry.id   AF-A0A519J7I3-F1
#
_cell.length_a   1.000
_cell.length_b   1.000
_cell.length_c   1.000
_cell.angle_alpha   90.00
_cell.angle_beta   90.00
_cell.angle_gamma   90.00
#
_symmetry.space_group_name_H-M   'P 1'
#
loop_
_entity.id
_entity.type
_entity.pdbx_description
1 polymer ?
#
loop_
_entity_poly.entity_id
_entity_poly.type
_entity_poly.pdbx_seq_one_letter_code
_entity_poly.pdbx_strand_id
1 'polypeptide(L)'
;MLGGCSTVQGWLPDQAAPTAAPAPVAESTTRPTLVVTLVIDQFSANLFNQYRDDFTGGLAMLAQQGRVHANGFQQHGVTETCPGHSTVLTGVNP
;
A
#
# COMPACT_ATOMS: atom_id res chain seq x y z
N MET A 1 -63.35 -4.98 6.72
CA MET A 1 -62.07 -5.30 7.36
C MET A 1 -61.04 -5.57 6.25
N LEU A 2 -59.95 -4.79 6.21
CA LEU A 2 -58.57 -5.06 5.75
C LEU A 2 -58.42 -5.82 4.41
N GLY A 3 -57.94 -5.27 3.28
CA GLY A 3 -56.63 -4.62 3.00
C GLY A 3 -56.09 -5.33 1.74
N GLY A 4 -55.87 -4.70 0.58
CA GLY A 4 -54.75 -3.80 0.29
C GLY A 4 -53.60 -4.55 -0.40
N CYS A 5 -53.73 -4.92 -1.69
CA CYS A 5 -52.62 -5.49 -2.47
C CYS A 5 -51.83 -4.35 -3.12
N SER A 6 -50.86 -3.83 -2.37
CA SER A 6 -49.93 -2.78 -2.77
C SER A 6 -49.09 -3.22 -3.96
N THR A 7 -48.95 -2.33 -4.94
CA THR A 7 -48.04 -2.40 -6.07
C THR A 7 -46.60 -2.65 -5.62
N VAL A 8 -45.98 -3.73 -6.11
CA VAL A 8 -44.54 -3.99 -6.04
C VAL A 8 -43.81 -3.06 -7.01
N GLN A 9 -43.68 -1.79 -6.62
CA GLN A 9 -42.94 -0.76 -7.35
C GLN A 9 -41.62 -0.41 -6.62
N GLY A 10 -40.92 -1.42 -6.08
CA GLY A 10 -39.84 -1.20 -5.10
C GLY A 10 -38.48 -1.83 -5.41
N TRP A 11 -38.26 -2.40 -6.59
CA TRP A 11 -37.01 -3.11 -6.91
C TRP A 11 -36.40 -2.73 -8.26
N LEU A 12 -36.39 -1.44 -8.58
CA LEU A 12 -35.46 -0.92 -9.59
C LEU A 12 -34.16 -0.59 -8.87
N PRO A 13 -33.03 -1.27 -9.18
CA PRO A 13 -31.74 -0.83 -8.68
C PRO A 13 -31.43 0.57 -9.23
N ASP A 14 -30.89 1.42 -8.36
CA ASP A 14 -30.32 2.72 -8.72
C ASP A 14 -29.28 2.50 -9.83
N GLN A 15 -29.45 3.18 -10.96
CA GLN A 15 -28.53 3.06 -12.09
C GLN A 15 -27.18 3.64 -11.66
N ALA A 16 -26.18 2.78 -11.43
CA ALA A 16 -24.84 3.18 -11.05
C ALA A 16 -24.26 4.15 -12.09
N ALA A 17 -23.90 5.36 -11.65
CA ALA A 17 -23.19 6.33 -12.47
C ALA A 17 -21.87 5.72 -12.98
N PRO A 18 -21.44 6.04 -14.21
CA PRO A 18 -20.19 5.52 -14.75
C PRO A 18 -19.02 6.00 -13.89
N THR A 19 -18.35 5.06 -13.22
CA THR A 19 -17.07 5.30 -12.55
C THR A 19 -16.07 5.80 -13.57
N ALA A 20 -15.66 7.07 -13.45
CA ALA A 20 -14.60 7.63 -14.27
C ALA A 20 -13.32 6.80 -14.09
N ALA A 21 -12.74 6.35 -15.21
CA ALA A 21 -11.48 5.61 -15.18
C ALA A 21 -10.39 6.47 -14.51
N PRO A 22 -9.57 5.89 -13.61
CA PRO A 22 -8.48 6.62 -12.99
C PRO A 22 -7.56 7.19 -14.08
N ALA A 23 -7.28 8.49 -14.00
CA ALA A 23 -6.38 9.15 -14.93
C ALA A 23 -4.99 8.49 -14.84
N PRO A 24 -4.30 8.29 -15.98
CA PRO A 24 -2.96 7.72 -15.97
C PRO A 24 -2.04 8.63 -15.15
N VAL A 25 -1.46 8.08 -14.09
CA VAL A 25 -0.41 8.76 -13.34
C VAL A 25 0.79 8.85 -14.28
N ALA A 26 1.15 10.05 -14.71
CA ALA A 26 2.34 10.26 -15.53
C ALA A 26 3.57 9.90 -14.70
N GLU A 27 4.13 8.71 -14.94
CA GLU A 27 5.42 8.34 -14.38
C GLU A 27 6.49 9.23 -15.02
N SER A 28 7.26 9.93 -14.19
CA SER A 28 8.38 10.74 -14.68
C SER A 28 9.39 9.82 -15.37
N THR A 29 9.54 9.98 -16.68
CA THR A 29 10.40 9.12 -17.51
C THR A 29 11.91 9.38 -17.31
N THR A 30 12.25 10.43 -16.56
CA THR A 30 13.64 10.78 -16.26
C THR A 30 14.26 9.70 -15.39
N ARG A 31 15.20 8.96 -15.98
CA ARG A 31 16.00 7.96 -15.26
C ARG A 31 16.72 8.62 -14.08
N PRO A 32 16.59 8.09 -12.85
CA PRO A 32 17.36 8.57 -11.71
C PRO A 32 18.86 8.36 -11.93
N THR A 33 19.68 9.36 -11.62
CA THR A 33 21.15 9.27 -11.69
C THR A 33 21.74 8.59 -10.45
N LEU A 34 20.97 8.48 -9.37
CA LEU A 34 21.34 7.83 -8.12
C LEU A 34 20.13 7.07 -7.56
N VAL A 35 20.36 5.85 -7.10
CA VAL A 35 19.41 5.06 -6.32
C VAL A 35 20.01 4.84 -4.94
N VAL A 36 19.27 5.20 -3.90
CA VAL A 36 19.66 4.97 -2.50
C VAL A 36 18.73 3.92 -1.92
N THR A 37 19.29 2.78 -1.51
CA THR A 37 18.55 1.71 -0.83
C THR A 37 18.86 1.76 0.64
N LEU A 38 17.83 1.98 1.47
CA LEU A 38 17.95 2.03 2.92
C LEU A 38 17.32 0.78 3.52
N VAL A 39 18.13 -0.03 4.20
CA VAL A 39 17.67 -1.18 4.99
C VAL A 39 17.92 -0.87 6.46
N ILE A 40 16.85 -0.62 7.21
CA ILE A 40 16.93 -0.31 8.64
C ILE A 40 16.76 -1.62 9.40
N ASP A 41 17.80 -2.07 10.10
CA ASP A 41 17.76 -3.34 10.82
C ASP A 41 16.65 -3.34 11.89
N GLN A 42 15.93 -4.46 12.00
CA GLN A 42 14.78 -4.66 12.89
C GLN A 42 13.60 -3.67 12.74
N PHE A 43 13.54 -2.84 11.70
CA PHE A 43 12.42 -1.90 11.50
C PHE A 43 11.18 -2.59 10.92
N SER A 44 10.44 -3.29 11.78
CA SER A 44 9.25 -4.05 11.40
C SER A 44 8.08 -3.17 10.93
N ALA A 45 7.17 -3.77 10.14
CA ALA A 45 5.91 -3.14 9.74
C ALA A 45 5.07 -2.67 10.95
N ASN A 46 5.09 -3.40 12.07
CA ASN A 46 4.37 -3.01 13.27
C ASN A 46 4.95 -1.73 13.89
N LEU A 47 6.28 -1.65 14.02
CA LEU A 47 6.95 -0.44 14.52
C LEU A 47 6.69 0.75 13.59
N PHE A 48 6.77 0.55 12.28
CA PHE A 48 6.42 1.58 11.31
C PHE A 48 4.98 2.09 11.53
N ASN A 49 3.99 1.19 11.59
CA ASN A 49 2.59 1.58 11.75
C ASN A 49 2.30 2.22 13.11
N GLN A 50 2.96 1.77 14.18
CA GLN A 50 2.80 2.31 15.53
C GLN A 50 3.24 3.77 15.63
N TYR A 51 4.36 4.13 15.00
CA TYR A 51 5.00 5.45 15.15
C TYR A 51 4.88 6.35 13.93
N ARG A 52 4.24 5.90 12.83
CA ARG A 52 4.17 6.67 11.58
C ARG A 52 3.61 8.08 11.74
N ASP A 53 2.68 8.25 12.67
CA ASP A 53 2.01 9.53 12.91
C ASP A 53 2.90 10.49 13.74
N ASP A 54 3.94 9.98 14.41
CA ASP A 54 4.93 10.76 15.17
C ASP A 54 6.14 11.21 14.33
N PHE A 55 6.27 10.72 13.08
CA PHE A 55 7.41 11.09 12.24
C PHE A 55 7.35 12.56 11.82
N THR A 56 8.48 13.27 11.95
CA THR A 56 8.61 14.69 11.57
C THR A 56 9.70 14.97 10.53
N GLY A 57 10.57 13.99 10.24
CA GLY A 57 11.74 14.14 9.36
C GLY A 57 11.69 13.30 8.09
N GLY A 58 12.82 12.71 7.71
CA GLY A 58 12.95 11.94 6.47
C GLY A 58 11.96 10.77 6.34
N LEU A 59 11.69 10.06 7.45
CA LEU A 59 10.66 8.99 7.46
C LEU A 59 9.25 9.54 7.23
N ALA A 60 8.95 10.76 7.71
CA ALA A 60 7.67 11.43 7.45
C ALA A 60 7.53 11.77 5.96
N MET A 61 8.59 12.29 5.36
CA MET A 61 8.63 12.58 3.92
C MET A 61 8.39 11.31 3.09
N LEU A 62 9.09 10.22 3.40
CA LEU A 62 8.91 8.93 2.70
C LEU A 62 7.50 8.36 2.89
N ALA A 63 6.93 8.45 4.10
CA ALA A 63 5.59 7.95 4.39
C ALA A 63 4.46 8.76 3.72
N GLN A 64 4.65 10.07 3.56
CA GLN A 64 3.61 10.97 3.02
C GLN A 64 3.68 11.14 1.50
N GLN A 65 4.90 11.18 0.93
CA GLN A 65 5.13 11.51 -0.49
C GLN A 65 5.58 10.29 -1.31
N GLY A 66 6.06 9.24 -0.64
CA GLY A 66 6.53 8.02 -1.28
C GLY A 66 5.42 7.06 -1.70
N ARG A 67 5.83 5.91 -2.23
CA ARG A 67 4.95 4.75 -2.41
C ARG A 67 5.17 3.83 -1.22
N VAL A 68 4.13 3.60 -0.42
CA VAL A 68 4.23 2.88 0.85
C VAL A 68 3.60 1.50 0.73
N HIS A 69 4.40 0.46 0.97
CA HIS A 69 3.95 -0.92 1.12
C HIS A 69 4.10 -1.34 2.58
N ALA A 70 3.11 -0.99 3.41
CA ALA A 70 3.18 -1.23 4.86
C ALA A 70 3.14 -2.73 5.26
N ASN A 71 2.68 -3.61 4.35
CA ASN A 71 2.63 -5.06 4.56
C ASN A 71 3.66 -5.78 3.68
N GLY A 72 4.94 -5.38 3.78
CA GLY A 72 6.07 -6.09 3.18
C GLY A 72 6.53 -7.25 4.06
N PHE A 73 7.02 -8.32 3.44
CA PHE A 73 7.51 -9.51 4.15
C PHE A 73 8.89 -9.92 3.65
N GLN A 74 9.75 -10.31 4.59
CA GLN A 74 10.84 -11.23 4.28
C GLN A 74 10.25 -12.62 4.16
N GLN A 75 10.09 -13.11 2.92
CA GLN A 75 9.27 -14.29 2.60
C GLN A 75 9.86 -15.61 3.10
N HIS A 76 11.13 -15.61 3.53
CA HIS A 76 11.81 -16.77 4.06
C HIS A 76 11.63 -16.92 5.58
N GLY A 77 11.77 -18.15 6.10
CA GLY A 77 11.65 -18.43 7.53
C GLY A 77 12.84 -17.99 8.39
N VAL A 78 13.98 -17.65 7.78
CA VAL A 78 15.21 -17.23 8.47
C VAL A 78 15.29 -15.72 8.63
N THR A 79 14.52 -15.16 9.57
CA THR A 79 14.44 -13.71 9.81
C THR A 79 15.65 -13.15 10.57
N GLU A 80 16.84 -13.36 10.01
CA GLU A 80 18.10 -12.79 10.49
C GLU A 80 18.60 -11.70 9.53
N THR A 81 19.59 -10.93 9.98
CA THR A 81 20.17 -9.82 9.21
C THR A 81 20.74 -10.30 7.87
N CYS A 82 21.59 -11.33 7.84
CA CYS A 82 22.27 -11.76 6.61
C CYS A 82 21.29 -12.30 5.55
N PRO A 83 20.41 -13.28 5.85
CA PRO A 83 19.42 -13.75 4.87
C PRO A 83 18.51 -12.62 4.39
N GLY A 84 18.03 -11.75 5.30
CA GLY A 84 17.14 -10.64 4.94
C GLY A 84 17.79 -9.58 4.05
N HIS A 85 19.07 -9.25 4.23
CA HIS A 85 19.77 -8.30 3.37
C HIS A 85 20.06 -8.88 1.98
N SER A 86 20.28 -10.20 1.90
CA SER A 86 20.57 -10.86 0.64
C SER A 86 19.43 -10.74 -0.37
N THR A 87 18.18 -10.65 0.09
CA THR A 87 16.99 -10.60 -0.79
C THR A 87 16.74 -9.22 -1.41
N VAL A 88 17.10 -8.13 -0.72
CA VAL A 88 16.65 -6.76 -1.04
C VAL A 88 17.05 -6.31 -2.45
N LEU A 89 18.29 -6.58 -2.85
CA LEU A 89 18.83 -6.17 -4.16
C LEU A 89 19.08 -7.32 -5.13
N THR A 90 18.84 -8.57 -4.71
CA THR A 90 18.96 -9.73 -5.60
C THR A 90 17.60 -10.20 -6.12
N GLY A 91 16.52 -9.99 -5.36
CA GLY A 91 15.20 -10.55 -5.65
C GLY A 91 15.14 -12.08 -5.49
N VAL A 92 16.14 -12.70 -4.84
CA VAL A 92 16.24 -14.15 -4.64
C VAL A 92 16.11 -14.47 -3.15
N ASN A 93 15.40 -15.55 -2.81
CA ASN A 93 15.31 -16.04 -1.43
C ASN A 93 16.62 -16.71 -1.00
N PRO A 94 16.98 -16.64 0.31
CA PRO A 94 18.20 -17.23 0.86
C PRO A 94 18.18 -18.76 0.84
#